data_AF-A0A3A5V992-F1
#
_entry.id   AF-A0A3A5V992-F1
#
_cell.length_a   1.000
_cell.length_b   1.000
_cell.length_c   1.000
_cell.angle_alpha   90.00
_cell.angle_beta   90.00
_cell.angle_gamma   90.00
#
_symmetry.space_group_name_H-M   'P 1'
#
loop_
_entity.id
_entity.type
_entity.pdbx_description
1 polymer ?
#
loop_
_entity_poly.entity_id
_entity_poly.type
_entity_poly.pdbx_seq_one_letter_code
_entity_poly.pdbx_strand_id
1 'polypeptide(L)'
;MPRKAMQELGFQACCLRCDAPDEVGVARCSTCIQHHRNVRETIASAPPDDPLYQLAKEIMAMAAEPHRYDHDEVHGQSLIEQQRLAGQLVGTPIKRTEHDVAMVFQAQREVEKSNALRDIGNQNPWKDAPMEAKEAKQMGTETWMLGSSQDQHYGARTIPSKPIEKVDRSERIGEDTALTDRVHAAAGQDGMEEDVAKIFEDIEFKQRQSKREDLKSAMEEVKELVDDDLEF
;
A
#
# COMPACT_ATOMS: atom_id res chain seq x y z
N MET A 1 35.16 -9.05 -6.70
CA MET A 1 33.87 -8.83 -7.41
C MET A 1 33.10 -10.16 -7.38
N PRO A 2 31.78 -10.18 -7.16
CA PRO A 2 31.01 -11.43 -7.19
C PRO A 2 31.13 -12.03 -8.59
N ARG A 3 31.33 -13.34 -8.65
CA ARG A 3 31.44 -14.02 -9.95
C ARG A 3 30.09 -13.92 -10.65
N LYS A 4 30.09 -13.62 -11.96
CA LYS A 4 28.86 -13.53 -12.78
C LYS A 4 27.95 -14.75 -12.60
N ALA A 5 28.54 -15.94 -12.52
CA ALA A 5 27.83 -17.19 -12.26
C ALA A 5 27.05 -17.20 -10.93
N MET A 6 27.58 -16.61 -9.86
CA MET A 6 26.88 -16.51 -8.57
C MET A 6 25.78 -15.44 -8.61
N GLN A 7 25.98 -14.36 -9.36
CA GLN A 7 24.98 -13.33 -9.57
C GLN A 7 23.77 -13.84 -10.36
N GLU A 8 24.00 -14.66 -11.40
CA GLU A 8 22.92 -15.32 -12.16
C GLU A 8 22.11 -16.32 -11.31
N LEU A 9 22.71 -16.83 -10.23
CA LEU A 9 22.04 -17.70 -9.27
C LEU A 9 21.36 -16.93 -8.11
N GLY A 10 21.51 -15.61 -8.05
CA GLY A 10 21.01 -14.78 -6.93
C GLY A 10 21.87 -14.85 -5.65
N PHE A 11 22.99 -15.57 -5.67
CA PHE A 11 23.86 -15.79 -4.51
C PHE A 11 25.14 -14.92 -4.57
N GLN A 12 25.08 -13.75 -5.21
CA GLN A 12 26.23 -12.83 -5.31
C GLN A 12 26.85 -12.50 -3.95
N ALA A 13 26.03 -12.39 -2.91
CA ALA A 13 26.48 -12.03 -1.58
C ALA A 13 27.22 -13.17 -0.86
N CYS A 14 27.03 -14.43 -1.25
CA CYS A 14 27.79 -15.56 -0.70
C CYS A 14 29.29 -15.44 -1.04
N CYS A 15 29.64 -14.81 -2.16
CA CYS A 15 31.03 -14.53 -2.51
C CYS A 15 31.73 -13.61 -1.50
N LEU A 16 30.97 -12.76 -0.80
CA LEU A 16 31.49 -11.74 0.11
C LEU A 16 31.83 -12.27 1.50
N ARG A 17 31.25 -13.42 1.85
CA ARG A 17 31.62 -14.16 3.05
C ARG A 17 32.87 -15.02 2.83
N CYS A 18 33.37 -15.06 1.60
CA CYS A 18 34.56 -15.83 1.25
C CYS A 18 35.81 -14.95 1.38
N ASP A 19 36.85 -15.48 2.01
CA ASP A 19 38.18 -14.91 2.16
C ASP A 19 39.10 -15.18 0.96
N ALA A 20 38.58 -15.82 -0.10
CA ALA A 20 39.37 -16.15 -1.28
C ALA A 20 39.78 -14.88 -2.07
N PRO A 21 41.01 -14.83 -2.62
CA PRO A 21 41.48 -13.70 -3.41
C PRO A 21 40.63 -13.53 -4.68
N ASP A 22 40.46 -12.28 -5.12
CA ASP A 22 39.65 -11.90 -6.29
C ASP A 22 40.41 -12.13 -7.62
N GLU A 23 41.02 -13.30 -7.79
CA GLU A 23 41.83 -13.65 -8.96
C GLU A 23 41.08 -14.61 -9.88
N VAL A 24 41.21 -14.46 -11.21
CA VAL A 24 40.54 -15.37 -12.16
C VAL A 24 41.15 -16.77 -12.06
N GLY A 25 40.31 -17.80 -11.95
CA GLY A 25 40.76 -19.21 -11.97
C GLY A 25 41.08 -19.82 -10.60
N VAL A 26 40.74 -19.17 -9.49
CA VAL A 26 40.85 -19.76 -8.16
C VAL A 26 39.97 -21.01 -8.06
N ALA A 27 40.57 -22.18 -7.84
CA ALA A 27 39.89 -23.47 -7.80
C ALA A 27 38.77 -23.54 -6.73
N ARG A 28 38.94 -22.84 -5.60
CA ARG A 28 37.91 -22.76 -4.55
C ARG A 28 36.61 -22.11 -5.03
N CYS A 29 36.70 -21.11 -5.92
CA CYS A 29 35.51 -20.46 -6.47
C CYS A 29 34.72 -21.39 -7.39
N SER A 30 35.39 -22.20 -8.22
CA SER A 30 34.68 -23.13 -9.11
C SER A 30 33.94 -24.21 -8.33
N THR A 31 34.57 -24.79 -7.30
CA THR A 31 33.91 -25.76 -6.40
C THR A 31 32.70 -25.15 -5.70
N CYS A 32 32.82 -23.92 -5.18
CA CYS A 32 31.71 -23.22 -4.52
C CYS A 32 30.52 -22.99 -5.47
N ILE A 33 30.79 -22.45 -6.68
CA ILE A 33 29.77 -22.22 -7.71
C ILE A 33 29.08 -23.53 -8.08
N GLN A 34 29.86 -24.60 -8.29
CA GLN A 34 29.33 -25.89 -8.68
C GLN A 34 28.48 -26.52 -7.57
N HIS A 35 28.88 -26.38 -6.31
CA HIS A 35 28.08 -26.80 -5.16
C HIS A 35 26.73 -26.08 -5.12
N HIS A 36 26.70 -24.75 -5.24
CA HIS A 36 25.44 -23.99 -5.26
C HIS A 36 24.53 -24.38 -6.43
N ARG A 37 25.09 -24.64 -7.61
CA ARG A 37 24.32 -25.15 -8.76
C ARG A 37 23.69 -26.51 -8.47
N ASN A 38 24.49 -27.46 -7.97
CA ASN A 38 24.02 -28.80 -7.66
C ASN A 38 22.91 -28.79 -6.61
N VAL A 39 23.05 -27.97 -5.55
CA VAL A 39 22.02 -27.83 -4.51
C VAL A 39 20.73 -27.28 -5.10
N ARG A 40 20.81 -26.24 -5.95
CA ARG A 40 19.65 -25.66 -6.61
C ARG A 40 18.94 -26.66 -7.52
N GLU A 41 19.69 -27.43 -8.31
CA GLU A 41 19.15 -28.49 -9.16
C GLU A 41 18.47 -29.58 -8.34
N THR A 42 19.12 -30.00 -7.24
CA THR A 42 18.57 -31.01 -6.33
C THR A 42 17.23 -30.56 -5.76
N ILE A 43 17.15 -29.32 -5.25
CA ILE A 43 15.92 -28.75 -4.69
C ILE A 43 14.83 -28.56 -5.77
N ALA A 44 15.22 -28.20 -6.99
CA ALA A 44 14.28 -28.07 -8.11
C ALA A 44 13.70 -29.42 -8.55
N SER A 45 14.49 -30.49 -8.48
CA SER A 45 14.07 -31.85 -8.82
C SER A 45 13.30 -32.56 -7.69
N ALA A 46 13.26 -31.97 -6.49
CA ALA A 46 12.68 -32.60 -5.32
C ALA A 46 11.14 -32.58 -5.32
N PRO A 47 10.49 -33.57 -4.67
CA PRO A 47 9.04 -33.59 -4.52
C PRO A 47 8.50 -32.30 -3.88
N PRO A 48 7.36 -31.76 -4.37
CA PRO A 48 6.80 -30.52 -3.86
C PRO A 48 6.24 -30.63 -2.44
N ASP A 49 5.83 -31.83 -2.01
CA ASP A 49 5.16 -32.06 -0.73
C ASP A 49 6.12 -32.44 0.41
N ASP A 50 7.42 -32.52 0.14
CA ASP A 50 8.41 -32.83 1.17
C ASP A 50 8.73 -31.57 1.99
N PRO A 51 8.48 -31.56 3.31
CA PRO A 51 8.65 -30.39 4.16
C PRO A 51 10.11 -29.90 4.22
N LEU A 52 11.09 -30.81 4.08
CA LEU A 52 12.50 -30.43 4.09
C LEU A 52 12.85 -29.62 2.84
N TYR A 53 12.33 -30.04 1.69
CA TYR A 53 12.58 -29.35 0.42
C TYR A 53 11.75 -28.07 0.29
N GLN A 54 10.58 -27.99 0.92
CA GLN A 54 9.84 -26.73 1.05
C GLN A 54 10.65 -25.70 1.85
N LEU A 55 11.15 -26.09 3.03
CA LEU A 55 12.05 -25.23 3.82
C LEU A 55 13.30 -24.82 3.02
N ALA A 56 13.91 -25.76 2.28
CA ALA A 56 15.07 -25.45 1.46
C ALA A 56 14.76 -24.44 0.33
N LYS A 57 13.57 -24.49 -0.27
CA LYS A 57 13.10 -23.51 -1.27
C LYS A 57 12.91 -22.13 -0.64
N GLU A 58 12.31 -22.07 0.55
CA GLU A 58 12.14 -20.83 1.30
C GLU A 58 13.49 -20.18 1.65
N ILE A 59 14.43 -20.96 2.17
CA ILE A 59 15.79 -20.47 2.48
C ILE A 59 16.50 -19.96 1.21
N MET A 60 16.36 -20.65 0.08
CA MET A 60 16.91 -20.16 -1.19
C MET A 60 16.25 -18.86 -1.66
N ALA A 61 14.94 -18.73 -1.52
CA ALA A 61 14.21 -17.51 -1.88
C ALA A 61 14.67 -16.33 -1.02
N MET A 62 14.81 -16.53 0.30
CA MET A 62 15.34 -15.54 1.23
C MET A 62 16.74 -15.08 0.84
N ALA A 63 17.64 -16.02 0.51
CA ALA A 63 19.00 -15.70 0.15
C ALA A 63 19.12 -15.00 -1.23
N ALA A 64 18.22 -15.29 -2.18
CA ALA A 64 18.19 -14.66 -3.49
C ALA A 64 17.65 -13.22 -3.45
N GLU A 65 16.62 -12.97 -2.62
CA GLU A 65 15.98 -11.67 -2.47
C GLU A 65 15.94 -11.20 -1.00
N PRO A 66 17.09 -10.94 -0.34
CA PRO A 66 17.14 -10.68 1.11
C PRO A 66 16.25 -9.51 1.58
N HIS A 67 16.17 -8.46 0.76
CA HIS A 67 15.35 -7.27 0.99
C HIS A 67 13.84 -7.52 1.17
N ARG A 68 13.33 -8.67 0.71
CA ARG A 68 11.91 -9.01 0.87
C ARG A 68 11.60 -9.71 2.20
N TYR A 69 12.63 -10.08 2.94
CA TYR A 69 12.54 -10.89 4.16
C TYR A 69 13.38 -10.26 5.29
N ASP A 70 13.65 -8.97 5.20
CA ASP A 70 14.40 -8.19 6.18
C ASP A 70 13.73 -8.12 7.56
N HIS A 71 12.40 -8.29 7.58
CA HIS A 71 11.55 -8.34 8.76
C HIS A 71 11.43 -9.73 9.40
N ASP A 72 12.07 -10.77 8.84
CA ASP A 72 12.04 -12.10 9.43
C ASP A 72 12.73 -12.11 10.81
N GLU A 73 12.06 -12.62 11.84
CA GLU A 73 12.53 -12.57 13.23
C GLU A 73 13.85 -13.33 13.44
N VAL A 74 14.08 -14.40 12.67
CA VAL A 74 15.22 -15.29 12.84
C VAL A 74 16.36 -14.93 11.88
N HIS A 75 16.03 -14.72 10.61
CA HIS A 75 16.99 -14.56 9.51
C HIS A 75 17.21 -13.09 9.11
N GLY A 76 16.31 -12.17 9.49
CA GLY A 76 16.29 -10.78 9.03
C GLY A 76 17.62 -10.07 9.23
N GLN A 77 18.23 -10.20 10.41
CA GLN A 77 19.55 -9.60 10.69
C GLN A 77 20.65 -10.10 9.74
N SER A 78 20.67 -11.40 9.43
CA SER A 78 21.65 -11.98 8.50
C SER A 78 21.38 -11.54 7.05
N LEU A 79 20.10 -11.40 6.68
CA LEU A 79 19.67 -10.96 5.36
C LEU A 79 19.98 -9.48 5.10
N ILE A 80 19.79 -8.63 6.11
CA ILE A 80 20.18 -7.21 6.09
C ILE A 80 21.70 -7.09 5.90
N GLU A 81 22.50 -7.83 6.67
CA GLU A 81 23.96 -7.81 6.51
C GLU A 81 24.38 -8.32 5.13
N GLN A 82 23.72 -9.37 4.63
CA GLN A 82 23.96 -9.89 3.30
C GLN A 82 23.67 -8.84 2.21
N GLN A 83 22.59 -8.07 2.36
CA GLN A 83 22.25 -6.97 1.46
C GLN A 83 23.24 -5.81 1.57
N ARG A 84 23.67 -5.46 2.78
CA ARG A 84 24.68 -4.41 3.02
C ARG A 84 25.98 -4.73 2.30
N LEU A 85 26.47 -5.96 2.45
CA LEU A 85 27.67 -6.43 1.75
C LEU A 85 27.45 -6.40 0.23
N ALA A 86 26.30 -6.90 -0.26
CA ALA A 86 25.99 -6.86 -1.69
C ALA A 86 25.97 -5.43 -2.25
N GLY A 87 25.46 -4.46 -1.49
CA GLY A 87 25.45 -3.06 -1.86
C GLY A 87 26.84 -2.43 -1.99
N GLN A 88 27.84 -2.89 -1.22
CA GLN A 88 29.22 -2.40 -1.34
C GLN A 88 29.89 -2.80 -2.67
N LEU A 89 29.39 -3.84 -3.33
CA LEU A 89 29.90 -4.30 -4.64
C LEU A 89 29.32 -3.56 -5.81
N VAL A 90 28.09 -3.07 -5.67
CA VAL A 90 27.51 -2.18 -6.67
C VAL A 90 28.31 -0.89 -6.54
N GLY A 91 29.34 -0.77 -7.38
CA GLY A 91 30.14 0.44 -7.45
C GLY A 91 29.22 1.65 -7.52
N THR A 92 29.65 2.79 -6.96
CA THR A 92 28.84 4.01 -6.92
C THR A 92 28.09 4.18 -8.23
N PRO A 93 26.75 4.08 -8.23
CA PRO A 93 25.99 4.13 -9.46
C PRO A 93 26.39 5.42 -10.17
N ILE A 94 26.70 5.32 -11.46
CA ILE A 94 27.09 6.48 -12.26
C ILE A 94 25.98 7.50 -12.06
N LYS A 95 26.34 8.65 -11.47
CA LYS A 95 25.39 9.74 -11.24
C LYS A 95 24.86 10.13 -12.62
N ARG A 96 23.58 9.87 -12.86
CA ARG A 96 22.92 10.25 -14.10
C ARG A 96 22.94 11.77 -14.20
N THR A 97 23.39 12.28 -15.34
CA THR A 97 23.37 13.72 -15.62
C THR A 97 21.95 14.10 -16.05
N GLU A 98 21.59 15.39 -15.93
CA GLU A 98 20.32 15.91 -16.46
C GLU A 98 20.10 15.54 -17.94
N HIS A 99 21.20 15.49 -18.72
CA HIS A 99 21.17 15.06 -20.12
C HIS A 99 20.71 13.60 -20.29
N ASP A 100 21.19 12.68 -19.44
CA ASP A 100 20.79 11.27 -19.50
C ASP A 100 19.29 11.11 -19.21
N VAL A 101 18.79 11.91 -18.27
CA VAL A 101 17.37 11.94 -17.92
C VAL A 101 16.55 12.50 -19.09
N ALA A 102 16.99 13.62 -19.69
CA ALA A 102 16.35 14.20 -20.86
C ALA A 102 16.27 13.22 -22.04
N MET A 103 17.32 12.45 -22.30
CA MET A 103 17.33 11.42 -23.35
C MET A 103 16.29 10.33 -23.11
N VAL A 104 16.12 9.86 -21.86
CA VAL A 104 15.10 8.87 -21.53
C VAL A 104 13.70 9.43 -21.76
N PHE A 105 13.44 10.68 -21.36
CA PHE A 105 12.15 11.33 -21.61
C PHE A 105 11.88 11.55 -23.10
N GLN A 106 12.90 11.90 -23.88
CA GLN A 106 12.77 12.06 -25.32
C GLN A 106 12.45 10.72 -25.99
N ALA A 107 13.18 9.66 -25.66
CA ALA A 107 12.89 8.32 -26.16
C ALA A 107 11.47 7.85 -25.76
N GLN A 108 11.01 8.16 -24.55
CA GLN A 108 9.64 7.83 -24.12
C GLN A 108 8.57 8.65 -24.83
N ARG A 109 8.86 9.88 -25.26
CA ARG A 109 7.94 10.72 -26.06
C ARG A 109 7.82 10.25 -27.49
N GLU A 110 8.90 9.74 -28.07
CA GLU A 110 8.92 9.19 -29.43
C GLU A 110 8.17 7.85 -29.53
N VAL A 111 8.03 7.13 -28.40
CA VAL A 111 7.24 5.91 -28.33
C VAL A 111 5.76 6.26 -28.17
N GLU A 112 4.98 6.13 -29.24
CA GLU A 112 3.52 6.12 -29.15
C GLU A 112 3.04 4.85 -28.44
N LYS A 113 2.62 4.99 -27.18
CA LYS A 113 1.96 3.91 -26.45
C LYS A 113 0.51 3.81 -26.93
N SER A 114 0.13 2.64 -27.46
CA SER A 114 -1.27 2.33 -27.74
C SER A 114 -2.04 2.33 -26.42
N ASN A 115 -3.13 3.09 -26.37
CA ASN A 115 -3.97 3.18 -25.18
C ASN A 115 -5.40 2.95 -25.62
N ALA A 116 -5.94 1.77 -25.32
CA ALA A 116 -7.28 1.37 -25.73
C ALA A 116 -8.37 2.37 -25.28
N LEU A 117 -8.23 3.02 -24.12
CA LEU A 117 -9.15 4.08 -23.69
C LEU A 117 -9.03 5.35 -24.54
N ARG A 118 -7.82 5.69 -24.98
CA ARG A 118 -7.55 6.86 -25.83
C ARG A 118 -7.95 6.63 -27.29
N ASP A 119 -7.83 5.39 -27.75
CA ASP A 119 -7.98 4.99 -29.15
C ASP A 119 -9.41 4.49 -29.46
N ILE A 120 -10.11 3.88 -28.49
CA ILE A 120 -11.49 3.38 -28.62
C ILE A 120 -12.48 4.20 -27.77
N GLY A 121 -12.07 4.63 -26.58
CA GLY A 121 -12.97 5.29 -25.62
C GLY A 121 -13.21 6.77 -25.90
N ASN A 122 -12.26 7.47 -26.52
CA ASN A 122 -12.45 8.86 -26.91
C ASN A 122 -12.90 8.97 -28.38
N GLN A 123 -14.20 8.84 -28.59
CA GLN A 123 -14.86 9.04 -29.90
C GLN A 123 -15.15 10.53 -30.20
N ASN A 124 -14.56 11.46 -29.45
CA ASN A 124 -14.79 12.89 -29.65
C ASN A 124 -14.25 13.32 -31.04
N PRO A 125 -15.12 13.78 -31.97
CA PRO A 125 -14.70 14.24 -33.29
C PRO A 125 -13.80 15.48 -33.25
N TRP A 126 -13.79 16.21 -32.13
CA TRP A 126 -13.04 17.45 -31.93
C TRP A 126 -11.78 17.27 -31.07
N LYS A 127 -11.31 16.02 -30.90
CA LYS A 127 -10.13 15.67 -30.09
C LYS A 127 -8.85 16.34 -30.61
N ASP A 128 -8.64 16.27 -31.92
CA ASP A 128 -7.39 16.72 -32.56
C ASP A 128 -7.52 18.10 -33.22
N ALA A 129 -8.75 18.57 -33.44
CA ALA A 129 -9.03 19.91 -33.92
C ALA A 129 -10.36 20.43 -33.34
N PRO A 130 -10.41 21.67 -32.83
CA PRO A 130 -11.67 22.26 -32.40
C PRO A 130 -12.61 22.44 -33.60
N MET A 131 -13.91 22.42 -33.34
CA MET A 131 -14.92 22.71 -34.37
C MET A 131 -14.76 24.13 -34.94
N GLU A 132 -15.24 24.36 -36.17
CA GLU A 132 -15.18 25.69 -36.75
C GLU A 132 -16.06 26.68 -35.96
N ALA A 133 -15.61 27.93 -35.84
CA ALA A 133 -16.28 28.95 -35.02
C ALA A 133 -17.75 29.17 -35.39
N LYS A 134 -18.11 28.98 -36.68
CA LYS A 134 -19.49 29.10 -37.16
C LYS A 134 -20.36 27.94 -36.67
N GLU A 135 -19.85 26.71 -36.73
CA GLU A 135 -20.51 25.52 -36.24
C GLU A 135 -20.63 25.55 -34.70
N ALA A 136 -19.59 26.02 -34.01
CA ALA A 136 -19.61 26.21 -32.55
C ALA A 136 -20.73 27.16 -32.13
N LYS A 137 -20.88 28.25 -32.87
CA LYS A 137 -21.93 29.24 -32.61
C LYS A 137 -23.32 28.66 -32.85
N GLN A 138 -23.50 27.89 -33.92
CA GLN A 138 -24.76 27.22 -34.24
C GLN A 138 -25.12 26.18 -33.17
N MET A 139 -24.19 25.30 -32.84
CA MET A 139 -24.38 24.29 -31.80
C MET A 139 -24.62 24.92 -30.43
N GLY A 140 -23.92 26.02 -30.12
CA GLY A 140 -24.18 26.84 -28.94
C GLY A 140 -25.60 27.40 -28.91
N THR A 141 -26.08 27.97 -30.03
CA THR A 141 -27.46 28.48 -30.11
C THR A 141 -28.53 27.41 -30.05
N GLU A 142 -28.27 26.20 -30.56
CA GLU A 142 -29.18 25.06 -30.54
C GLU A 142 -29.23 24.37 -29.17
N THR A 143 -28.06 24.14 -28.57
CA THR A 143 -27.93 23.48 -27.26
C THR A 143 -28.38 24.40 -26.13
N TRP A 144 -28.05 25.69 -26.25
CA TRP A 144 -28.47 26.74 -25.34
C TRP A 144 -29.65 27.52 -25.92
N MET A 145 -30.58 26.82 -26.58
CA MET A 145 -31.95 27.31 -26.67
C MET A 145 -32.47 27.42 -25.24
N LEU A 146 -32.13 28.51 -24.53
CA LEU A 146 -32.81 28.98 -23.34
C LEU A 146 -34.22 29.40 -23.81
N GLY A 147 -35.04 28.40 -24.16
CA GLY A 147 -36.46 28.50 -23.89
C GLY A 147 -36.56 28.92 -22.43
N SER A 148 -37.30 29.97 -22.18
CA SER A 148 -37.49 30.62 -20.88
C SER A 148 -38.15 29.73 -19.81
N SER A 149 -38.01 28.41 -19.88
CA SER A 149 -38.19 27.50 -18.78
C SER A 149 -36.88 27.42 -17.99
N GLN A 150 -36.61 28.44 -17.18
CA GLN A 150 -35.76 28.23 -16.00
C GLN A 150 -36.34 27.03 -15.26
N ASP A 151 -35.55 25.98 -15.08
CA ASP A 151 -35.94 24.84 -14.26
C ASP A 151 -36.35 25.39 -12.89
N GLN A 152 -37.63 25.27 -12.53
CA GLN A 152 -38.17 25.79 -11.26
C GLN A 152 -37.49 25.16 -10.05
N HIS A 153 -36.75 24.07 -10.27
CA HIS A 153 -36.02 23.30 -9.26
C HIS A 153 -34.50 23.46 -9.36
N TYR A 154 -33.98 24.41 -10.17
CA TYR A 154 -32.55 24.70 -10.19
C TYR A 154 -32.10 25.18 -8.80
N GLY A 155 -31.31 24.36 -8.12
CA GLY A 155 -30.87 24.61 -6.74
C GLY A 155 -31.83 24.11 -5.65
N ALA A 156 -32.94 23.45 -5.99
CA ALA A 156 -33.78 22.77 -5.01
C ALA A 156 -33.05 21.53 -4.47
N ARG A 157 -33.11 21.33 -3.15
CA ARG A 157 -32.59 20.10 -2.53
C ARG A 157 -33.39 18.91 -3.04
N THR A 158 -32.71 17.85 -3.47
CA THR A 158 -33.35 16.59 -3.83
C THR A 158 -33.89 15.94 -2.57
N ILE A 159 -35.21 15.92 -2.41
CA ILE A 159 -35.89 15.16 -1.34
C ILE A 159 -35.98 13.72 -1.83
N PRO A 160 -35.35 12.74 -1.15
CA PRO A 160 -35.47 11.34 -1.51
C PRO A 160 -36.94 10.92 -1.53
N SER A 161 -37.34 10.15 -2.54
CA SER A 161 -38.73 9.64 -2.65
C SER A 161 -39.07 8.58 -1.61
N LYS A 162 -38.07 8.10 -0.85
CA LYS A 162 -38.21 7.11 0.21
C LYS A 162 -37.30 7.50 1.38
N PRO A 163 -37.71 7.23 2.64
CA PRO A 163 -36.83 7.34 3.80
C PRO A 163 -35.58 6.50 3.59
N ILE A 164 -34.41 7.06 3.91
CA ILE A 164 -33.15 6.33 3.84
C ILE A 164 -33.10 5.40 5.05
N GLU A 165 -32.95 4.11 4.81
CA GLU A 165 -32.82 3.12 5.87
C GLU A 165 -31.52 3.34 6.65
N LYS A 166 -31.62 3.35 7.99
CA LYS A 166 -30.46 3.54 8.85
C LYS A 166 -29.54 2.33 8.74
N VAL A 167 -28.34 2.54 8.21
CA VAL A 167 -27.33 1.48 8.09
C VAL A 167 -26.84 1.08 9.47
N ASP A 168 -26.82 -0.22 9.74
CA ASP A 168 -26.22 -0.77 10.95
C ASP A 168 -24.71 -0.49 10.96
N ARG A 169 -24.23 0.13 12.03
CA ARG A 169 -22.83 0.52 12.23
C ARG A 169 -22.13 -0.35 13.27
N SER A 170 -22.82 -1.35 13.81
CA SER A 170 -22.31 -2.24 14.87
C SER A 170 -21.06 -3.02 14.44
N GLU A 171 -20.93 -3.39 13.17
CA GLU A 171 -19.79 -4.16 12.63
C GLU A 171 -18.55 -3.30 12.32
N ARG A 172 -18.55 -2.01 12.64
CA ARG A 172 -17.38 -1.14 12.39
C ARG A 172 -16.30 -1.41 13.44
N ILE A 173 -15.43 -2.38 13.14
CA ILE A 173 -14.32 -2.90 13.96
C ILE A 173 -13.35 -1.83 14.52
N GLY A 174 -13.42 -0.58 14.05
CA GLY A 174 -12.59 0.54 14.52
C GLY A 174 -13.23 1.48 15.55
N GLU A 175 -14.47 1.26 15.98
CA GLU A 175 -15.18 2.11 16.96
C GLU A 175 -15.64 1.28 18.17
N ASP A 176 -14.75 0.46 18.75
CA ASP A 176 -15.02 -0.16 20.05
C ASP A 176 -14.91 0.93 21.14
N THR A 177 -16.06 1.52 21.47
CA THR A 177 -16.18 2.55 22.49
C THR A 177 -15.85 2.03 23.89
N ALA A 178 -16.12 0.75 24.17
CA ALA A 178 -15.81 0.13 25.45
C ALA A 178 -14.30 -0.10 25.61
N LEU A 179 -13.63 -0.62 24.58
CA LEU A 179 -12.17 -0.76 24.60
C LEU A 179 -11.49 0.62 24.69
N THR A 180 -11.98 1.60 23.95
CA THR A 180 -11.47 2.99 23.99
C THR A 180 -11.60 3.59 25.38
N ASP A 181 -12.75 3.41 26.04
CA ASP A 181 -12.98 3.87 27.41
C ASP A 181 -12.06 3.19 28.42
N ARG A 182 -11.82 1.88 28.25
CA ARG A 182 -10.92 1.11 29.11
C ARG A 182 -9.46 1.55 28.94
N VAL A 183 -9.00 1.76 27.70
CA VAL A 183 -7.65 2.27 27.41
C VAL A 183 -7.45 3.66 28.01
N HIS A 184 -8.44 4.55 27.89
CA HIS A 184 -8.37 5.87 28.51
C HIS A 184 -8.43 5.85 30.04
N ALA A 185 -9.12 4.88 30.64
CA ALA A 185 -9.13 4.68 32.09
C ALA A 185 -7.79 4.13 32.60
N ALA A 186 -7.18 3.20 31.87
CA ALA A 186 -5.89 2.61 32.21
C ALA A 186 -4.73 3.62 32.10
N ALA A 187 -4.77 4.53 31.12
CA ALA A 187 -3.72 5.55 30.91
C ALA A 187 -3.50 6.51 32.10
N GLY A 188 -4.48 6.64 33.00
CA GLY A 188 -4.37 7.49 34.20
C GLY A 188 -3.75 6.80 35.43
N GLN A 189 -3.53 5.48 35.38
CA GLN A 189 -3.14 4.67 36.56
C GLN A 189 -1.66 4.26 36.58
N ASP A 190 -0.83 4.87 35.73
CA ASP A 190 0.61 4.61 35.69
C ASP A 190 1.28 4.93 37.04
N GLY A 191 1.92 3.93 37.64
CA GLY A 191 2.66 4.06 38.91
C GLY A 191 1.89 3.68 40.17
N MET A 192 0.65 3.18 40.05
CA MET A 192 -0.09 2.57 41.17
C MET A 192 0.23 1.08 41.32
N GLU A 193 0.00 0.54 42.52
CA GLU A 193 0.02 -0.91 42.77
C GLU A 193 -1.11 -1.60 41.99
N GLU A 194 -0.85 -2.79 41.45
CA GLU A 194 -1.71 -3.44 40.43
C GLU A 194 -3.19 -3.59 40.87
N ASP A 195 -3.41 -3.94 42.13
CA ASP A 195 -4.76 -4.11 42.68
C ASP A 195 -5.49 -2.78 42.86
N VAL A 196 -4.75 -1.71 43.17
CA VAL A 196 -5.28 -0.36 43.31
C VAL A 196 -5.60 0.23 41.93
N ALA A 197 -4.71 0.02 40.95
CA ALA A 197 -4.89 0.46 39.57
C ALA A 197 -6.17 -0.12 38.95
N LYS A 198 -6.43 -1.42 39.14
CA LYS A 198 -7.66 -2.08 38.64
C LYS A 198 -8.94 -1.47 39.21
N ILE A 199 -8.95 -1.13 40.51
CA ILE A 199 -10.12 -0.52 41.15
C ILE A 199 -10.40 0.86 40.55
N PHE A 200 -9.37 1.69 40.37
CA PHE A 200 -9.55 3.03 39.78
C PHE A 200 -9.90 2.97 38.30
N GLU A 201 -9.32 2.04 37.54
CA GLU A 201 -9.69 1.78 36.14
C GLU A 201 -11.18 1.46 36.02
N ASP A 202 -11.70 0.55 36.85
CA ASP A 202 -13.12 0.16 36.83
C ASP A 202 -14.07 1.31 37.21
N ILE A 203 -13.67 2.15 38.17
CA ILE A 203 -14.44 3.33 38.56
C ILE A 203 -14.48 4.35 37.43
N GLU A 204 -13.33 4.68 36.85
CA GLU A 204 -13.23 5.62 35.74
C GLU A 204 -13.94 5.12 34.48
N PHE A 205 -13.84 3.82 34.20
CA PHE A 205 -14.54 3.17 33.10
C PHE A 205 -16.06 3.32 33.26
N LYS A 206 -16.62 2.99 34.43
CA LYS A 206 -18.05 3.15 34.72
C LYS A 206 -18.49 4.61 34.63
N GLN A 207 -17.67 5.54 35.10
CA GLN A 207 -17.97 6.97 35.01
C GLN A 207 -17.98 7.48 33.56
N ARG A 208 -17.11 6.95 32.69
CA ARG A 208 -17.12 7.28 31.26
C ARG A 208 -18.36 6.72 30.56
N GLN A 209 -18.74 5.48 30.88
CA GLN A 209 -19.98 4.90 30.36
C GLN A 209 -21.22 5.70 30.79
N SER A 210 -21.33 6.08 32.06
CA SER A 210 -22.46 6.88 32.53
C SER A 210 -22.53 8.23 31.83
N LYS A 211 -21.39 8.92 31.65
CA LYS A 211 -21.34 10.20 30.91
C LYS A 211 -21.79 10.07 29.46
N ARG A 212 -21.54 8.93 28.81
CA ARG A 212 -22.02 8.67 27.44
C ARG A 212 -23.51 8.43 27.41
N GLU A 213 -24.04 7.69 28.38
CA GLU A 213 -25.50 7.49 28.54
C GLU A 213 -26.21 8.83 28.79
N ASP A 214 -25.67 9.65 29.71
CA ASP A 214 -26.18 10.98 30.00
C ASP A 214 -26.16 11.87 28.74
N LEU A 215 -25.06 11.85 27.97
CA LEU A 215 -24.95 12.58 26.72
C LEU A 215 -25.97 12.09 25.69
N LYS A 216 -26.18 10.77 25.60
CA LYS A 216 -27.16 10.19 24.68
C LYS A 216 -28.58 10.61 25.04
N SER A 217 -28.93 10.60 26.33
CA SER A 217 -30.21 11.10 26.82
C SER A 217 -30.39 12.58 26.49
N ALA A 218 -29.38 13.41 26.75
CA ALA A 218 -29.42 14.84 26.43
C ALA A 218 -29.56 15.09 24.91
N MET A 219 -28.93 14.25 24.08
CA MET A 219 -29.08 14.34 22.62
C MET A 219 -30.47 13.91 22.14
N GLU A 220 -31.11 12.94 22.80
CA GLU A 220 -32.50 12.57 22.54
C GLU A 220 -33.47 13.71 22.91
N GLU A 221 -33.27 14.36 24.05
CA GLU A 221 -34.04 15.55 24.44
C GLU A 221 -33.87 16.71 23.44
N VAL A 222 -32.64 16.96 22.97
CA VAL A 222 -32.37 17.95 21.93
C VAL A 222 -33.05 17.56 20.61
N LYS A 223 -33.08 16.26 20.29
CA LYS A 223 -33.78 15.76 19.11
C LYS A 223 -35.29 15.99 19.20
N GLU A 224 -35.89 15.84 20.39
CA GLU A 224 -37.31 16.15 20.60
C GLU A 224 -37.62 17.65 20.52
N LEU A 225 -36.66 18.50 20.89
CA LEU A 225 -36.77 19.97 20.81
C LEU A 225 -36.57 20.52 19.40
N VAL A 226 -35.88 19.78 18.53
CA VAL A 226 -35.72 20.11 17.13
C VAL A 226 -36.88 19.47 16.39
N ASP A 227 -37.93 20.26 16.13
CA ASP A 227 -39.12 19.84 15.37
C ASP A 227 -38.72 18.99 14.14
N ASP A 228 -39.48 17.91 13.89
CA ASP A 228 -39.32 16.94 12.79
C ASP A 228 -39.25 17.59 11.37
N ASP A 229 -39.42 18.91 11.27
CA ASP A 229 -39.19 19.71 10.06
C ASP A 229 -37.70 19.84 9.69
N LEU A 230 -36.78 19.38 10.56
CA LEU A 230 -35.34 19.27 10.32
C LEU A 230 -34.85 17.83 10.47
N GLU A 231 -35.50 16.87 9.81
CA GLU A 231 -34.95 15.51 9.64
C GLU A 231 -33.65 15.54 8.79
N PHE A 232 -32.50 15.32 9.44
CA PHE A 232 -31.19 15.11 8.82
C PHE A 232 -31.04 13.74 8.16
#